data_AF-A0A522MNS1-F1
#
_entry.id   AF-A0A522MNS1-F1
#
_cell.length_a   1.000
_cell.length_b   1.000
_cell.length_c   1.000
_cell.angle_alpha   90.00
_cell.angle_beta   90.00
_cell.angle_gamma   90.00
#
_symmetry.space_group_name_H-M   'P 1'
#
loop_
_entity.id
_entity.type
_entity.pdbx_description
1 polymer ?
#
loop_
_entity_poly.entity_id
_entity_poly.type
_entity_poly.pdbx_seq_one_letter_code
_entity_poly.pdbx_strand_id
1 'polypeptide(L)'
;MGDRLSKEAADKRPMSIVVRRKKGGDHEGHHGGAWKIAYADFVTAMMAFFLLMWLLGSTSKYDKQGISEYFNTPLSALFSGNESSNASQSNVVQGGGRDISDTRPGAGAMTQPNAPTAQPATPQPAPEDQQRLQQLKQKLTALIEHVPALNAYKDQIRISITAEGLRIEIVDSQKRPMFALGSTRLQPYAVTILSQIGGALNDVENHISIAGHTDDVPYGGGEDGYTNWELSSERANAARRALVTGGMRLDKLLQVRGLADVQPLQGNDPNAPTNRRISILVMNRAAEQAFFRDGGRATSIDDSAPAAPALQDAVKPVAMRRAGRVS
;
A
#
# COMPACT_ATOMS: atom_id res chain seq x y z
N MET A 1 81.94 -14.89 63.66
CA MET A 1 82.44 -14.17 64.84
C MET A 1 82.50 -12.69 64.47
N GLY A 2 81.82 -11.80 65.22
CA GLY A 2 82.06 -10.35 65.20
C GLY A 2 81.50 -9.61 63.97
N ASP A 3 80.22 -9.25 63.93
CA ASP A 3 79.66 -8.03 64.55
C ASP A 3 80.01 -6.75 63.74
N ARG A 4 79.08 -6.37 62.85
CA ARG A 4 79.13 -5.11 62.08
C ARG A 4 78.25 -4.08 62.77
N LEU A 5 78.89 -3.22 63.55
CA LEU A 5 78.35 -1.92 63.95
C LEU A 5 78.35 -1.00 62.74
N SER A 6 77.20 -0.41 62.37
CA SER A 6 77.04 1.05 62.30
C SER A 6 75.71 1.50 61.64
N LYS A 7 75.13 2.52 62.30
CA LYS A 7 74.18 3.53 61.82
C LYS A 7 72.69 3.19 61.72
N GLU A 8 72.04 3.45 62.85
CA GLU A 8 70.75 4.13 63.03
C GLU A 8 70.16 4.76 61.76
N ALA A 9 69.06 4.18 61.28
CA ALA A 9 68.29 4.63 60.13
C ALA A 9 67.06 5.41 60.60
N ALA A 10 67.08 6.73 60.39
CA ALA A 10 65.91 7.59 60.52
C ALA A 10 64.94 7.36 59.36
N ASP A 11 63.67 7.21 59.71
CA ASP A 11 62.49 6.98 58.88
C ASP A 11 62.40 7.96 57.69
N LYS A 12 62.40 7.42 56.47
CA LYS A 12 62.17 8.17 55.23
C LYS A 12 61.07 7.49 54.42
N ARG A 13 59.83 7.96 54.58
CA ARG A 13 58.76 7.75 53.61
C ARG A 13 58.70 8.95 52.66
N PRO A 14 59.00 8.81 51.36
CA PRO A 14 58.89 9.92 50.43
C PRO A 14 57.42 10.25 50.16
N MET A 15 57.04 11.50 50.43
CA MET A 15 55.75 12.07 50.05
C MET A 15 55.57 12.01 48.53
N SER A 16 54.46 11.44 48.08
CA SER A 16 54.02 11.45 46.68
C SER A 16 53.71 12.87 46.22
N ILE A 17 54.47 13.37 45.26
CA ILE A 17 54.21 14.65 44.60
C ILE A 17 53.18 14.41 43.50
N VAL A 18 51.96 14.93 43.68
CA VAL A 18 50.96 14.99 42.61
C VAL A 18 51.24 16.22 41.76
N VAL A 19 51.86 16.02 40.60
CA VAL A 19 52.01 17.07 39.59
C VAL A 19 50.67 17.25 38.86
N ARG A 20 49.90 18.27 39.24
CA ARG A 20 48.77 18.76 38.42
C ARG A 20 49.32 19.58 37.25
N ARG A 21 49.29 19.02 36.04
CA ARG A 21 49.41 19.82 34.81
C ARG A 21 48.12 20.60 34.60
N LYS A 22 48.15 21.91 34.91
CA LYS A 22 47.12 22.85 34.46
C LYS A 22 47.43 23.16 32.99
N LYS A 23 46.59 22.68 32.06
CA LYS A 23 46.62 23.16 30.67
C LYS A 23 46.01 24.56 30.71
N GLY A 24 46.87 25.57 30.58
CA GLY A 24 46.45 26.94 30.33
C GLY A 24 45.72 27.01 28.99
N GLY A 25 44.49 27.48 29.04
CA GLY A 25 43.87 28.23 27.95
C GLY A 25 43.60 29.60 28.53
N ASP A 26 44.40 30.56 28.10
CA ASP A 26 44.21 31.98 28.34
C ASP A 26 42.87 32.47 27.80
N HIS A 27 42.54 33.67 28.27
CA HIS A 27 41.58 34.64 27.72
C HIS A 27 40.30 34.87 28.53
N GLU A 28 40.40 35.94 29.32
CA GLU A 28 39.49 37.09 29.25
C GLU A 28 38.04 36.86 29.66
N GLY A 29 37.81 37.04 30.97
CA GLY A 29 36.84 38.01 31.48
C GLY A 29 35.41 37.95 30.95
N HIS A 30 34.59 37.01 31.43
CA HIS A 30 33.12 37.15 31.38
C HIS A 30 32.43 36.55 32.62
N HIS A 31 32.85 36.94 33.83
CA HIS A 31 32.17 36.60 35.09
C HIS A 31 30.78 37.29 35.29
N GLY A 32 30.15 37.77 34.21
CA GLY A 32 28.81 38.36 34.20
C GLY A 32 27.76 37.57 33.43
N GLY A 33 28.07 36.33 32.99
CA GLY A 33 27.20 35.50 32.14
C GLY A 33 26.45 34.37 32.86
N ALA A 34 26.93 33.89 34.01
CA ALA A 34 26.34 32.72 34.68
C ALA A 34 24.90 32.94 35.14
N TRP A 35 24.59 34.13 35.69
CA TRP A 35 23.23 34.51 36.06
C TRP A 35 22.31 34.70 34.83
N LYS A 36 22.87 35.08 33.68
CA LYS A 36 22.12 35.17 32.40
C LYS A 36 21.80 33.80 31.84
N ILE A 37 22.65 32.80 32.07
CA ILE A 37 22.37 31.40 31.69
C ILE A 37 21.25 30.84 32.57
N ALA A 38 21.28 31.10 33.88
CA ALA A 38 20.19 30.70 34.78
C ALA A 38 18.86 31.44 34.47
N TYR A 39 18.93 32.72 34.11
CA TYR A 39 17.77 33.50 33.67
C TYR A 39 17.24 33.01 32.31
N ALA A 40 18.12 32.69 31.36
CA ALA A 40 17.74 32.14 30.07
C ALA A 40 17.04 30.78 30.24
N ASP A 41 17.56 29.91 31.10
CA ASP A 41 16.95 28.60 31.40
C ASP A 41 15.56 28.76 32.03
N PHE A 42 15.40 29.70 32.97
CA PHE A 42 14.10 30.04 33.56
C PHE A 42 13.10 30.58 32.52
N VAL A 43 13.55 31.48 31.63
CA VAL A 43 12.69 32.04 30.57
C VAL A 43 12.32 30.96 29.54
N THR A 44 13.23 30.04 29.19
CA THR A 44 12.90 28.93 28.29
C THR A 44 11.97 27.91 28.92
N ALA A 45 12.09 27.64 30.22
CA ALA A 45 11.15 26.79 30.95
C ALA A 45 9.76 27.41 30.98
N MET A 46 9.66 28.72 31.22
CA MET A 46 8.38 29.44 31.17
C MET A 46 7.82 29.53 29.75
N MET A 47 8.66 29.69 28.73
CA MET A 47 8.25 29.67 27.33
C MET A 47 7.70 28.29 26.93
N ALA A 48 8.37 27.21 27.32
CA ALA A 48 7.91 25.85 27.07
C ALA A 48 6.60 25.56 27.80
N PHE A 49 6.46 26.00 29.05
CA PHE A 49 5.21 25.88 29.81
C PHE A 49 4.08 26.72 29.19
N PHE A 50 4.38 27.93 28.72
CA PHE A 50 3.43 28.77 28.01
C PHE A 50 3.02 28.16 26.68
N LEU A 51 3.94 27.62 25.88
CA LEU A 51 3.61 26.91 24.63
C LEU A 51 2.79 25.64 24.90
N LEU A 52 3.07 24.91 25.98
CA LEU A 52 2.29 23.76 26.41
C LEU A 52 0.87 24.18 26.81
N MET A 53 0.72 25.22 27.63
CA MET A 53 -0.58 25.73 28.06
C MET A 53 -1.33 26.41 26.91
N TRP A 54 -0.62 27.04 25.99
CA TRP A 54 -1.15 27.61 24.76
C TRP A 54 -1.66 26.51 23.84
N LEU A 55 -0.92 25.41 23.67
CA LEU A 55 -1.44 24.21 23.01
C LEU A 55 -2.69 23.69 23.73
N LEU A 56 -2.66 23.56 25.06
CA LEU A 56 -3.79 23.00 25.81
C LEU A 56 -5.04 23.91 25.82
N GLY A 57 -4.86 25.22 25.64
CA GLY A 57 -5.90 26.24 25.54
C GLY A 57 -6.40 26.47 24.12
N SER A 58 -5.57 26.24 23.10
CA SER A 58 -5.95 26.24 21.68
C SER A 58 -6.51 24.90 21.21
N THR A 59 -6.32 23.85 22.00
CA THR A 59 -6.91 22.52 21.77
C THR A 59 -8.34 22.51 22.33
N SER A 60 -9.32 22.30 21.45
CA SER A 60 -10.72 22.28 21.87
C SER A 60 -11.00 21.04 22.76
N LYS A 61 -12.03 21.10 23.60
CA LYS A 61 -12.42 19.97 24.49
C LYS A 61 -12.60 18.64 23.76
N TYR A 62 -12.86 18.68 22.44
CA TYR A 62 -13.05 17.51 21.58
C TYR A 62 -11.76 16.69 21.34
N ASP A 63 -10.58 17.32 21.22
CA ASP A 63 -9.35 16.58 20.92
C ASP A 63 -8.87 15.75 22.12
N LYS A 64 -9.21 16.18 23.35
CA LYS A 64 -8.92 15.43 24.58
C LYS A 64 -9.79 14.16 24.70
N GLN A 65 -11.00 14.18 24.15
CA GLN A 65 -11.89 13.01 24.11
C GLN A 65 -11.38 11.96 23.11
N GLY A 66 -10.98 12.36 21.90
CA GLY A 66 -10.44 11.45 20.89
C GLY A 66 -9.14 10.75 21.32
N ILE A 67 -8.27 11.44 22.07
CA ILE A 67 -7.06 10.82 22.63
C ILE A 67 -7.41 9.88 23.80
N SER A 68 -8.42 10.21 24.62
CA SER A 68 -8.82 9.36 25.74
C SER A 68 -9.45 8.02 25.31
N GLU A 69 -10.13 7.97 24.17
CA GLU A 69 -10.67 6.73 23.59
C GLU A 69 -9.56 5.78 23.12
N TYR A 70 -8.47 6.33 22.59
CA TYR A 70 -7.30 5.54 22.18
C TYR A 70 -6.61 4.84 23.36
N PHE A 71 -6.57 5.48 24.54
CA PHE A 71 -5.94 4.91 25.74
C PHE A 71 -6.89 4.07 26.61
N ASN A 72 -8.21 4.22 26.46
CA ASN A 72 -9.20 3.42 27.19
C ASN A 72 -9.64 2.16 26.44
N THR A 73 -9.13 1.90 25.23
CA THR A 73 -9.42 0.65 24.52
C THR A 73 -8.66 -0.48 25.23
N PRO A 74 -9.34 -1.40 25.94
CA PRO A 74 -8.66 -2.40 26.72
C PRO A 74 -7.90 -3.34 25.79
N LEU A 75 -6.61 -3.55 26.07
CA LEU A 75 -5.72 -4.42 25.30
C LEU A 75 -6.32 -5.83 25.07
N SER A 76 -7.25 -6.26 25.94
CA SER A 76 -8.00 -7.51 25.80
C SER A 76 -8.87 -7.60 24.54
N ALA A 77 -9.31 -6.48 23.96
CA ALA A 77 -10.08 -6.46 22.71
C ALA A 77 -9.21 -6.70 21.46
N LEU A 78 -7.90 -6.44 21.54
CA LEU A 78 -6.95 -6.69 20.45
C LEU A 78 -6.35 -8.10 20.47
N PHE A 79 -6.32 -8.75 21.65
CA PHE A 79 -5.75 -10.10 21.82
C PHE A 79 -6.80 -11.22 21.98
N SER A 80 -8.08 -10.88 22.17
CA SER A 80 -9.18 -11.85 22.18
C SER A 80 -9.69 -12.07 20.75
N GLY A 81 -9.12 -13.06 20.07
CA GLY A 81 -9.54 -13.50 18.74
C GLY A 81 -10.91 -14.19 18.77
N ASN A 82 -11.98 -13.41 18.94
CA ASN A 82 -13.34 -13.88 18.75
C ASN A 82 -13.98 -13.16 17.57
N GLU A 83 -14.29 -13.94 16.53
CA GLU A 83 -15.03 -13.51 15.36
C GLU A 83 -16.40 -12.95 15.77
N SER A 84 -16.53 -11.63 15.80
CA SER A 84 -17.82 -10.98 15.65
C SER A 84 -17.64 -9.70 14.86
N SER A 85 -18.27 -9.70 13.69
CA SER A 85 -18.31 -8.66 12.69
C SER A 85 -18.80 -7.32 13.26
N ASN A 86 -17.87 -6.47 13.72
CA ASN A 86 -18.04 -5.01 13.78
C ASN A 86 -16.77 -4.18 14.09
N ALA A 87 -15.58 -4.78 14.09
CA ALA A 87 -14.32 -4.09 14.44
C ALA A 87 -13.57 -3.47 13.25
N SER A 88 -14.25 -3.22 12.12
CA SER A 88 -13.70 -2.44 10.99
C SER A 88 -14.36 -1.06 10.91
N GLN A 89 -14.54 -0.39 12.04
CA GLN A 89 -14.58 1.07 12.01
C GLN A 89 -13.13 1.54 12.05
N SER A 90 -12.59 1.79 10.85
CA SER A 90 -11.45 2.67 10.70
C SER A 90 -11.77 3.96 11.44
N ASN A 91 -10.98 4.27 12.47
CA ASN A 91 -11.06 5.54 13.18
C ASN A 91 -10.57 6.64 12.22
N VAL A 92 -11.42 7.02 11.26
CA VAL A 92 -11.19 8.15 10.37
C VAL A 92 -11.46 9.38 11.21
N VAL A 93 -10.40 10.04 11.63
CA VAL A 93 -10.47 11.41 12.12
C VAL A 93 -11.16 12.23 11.03
N GLN A 94 -12.40 12.63 11.28
CA GLN A 94 -13.18 13.46 10.38
C GLN A 94 -12.59 14.88 10.43
N GLY A 95 -11.63 15.13 9.54
CA GLY A 95 -10.94 16.41 9.38
C GLY A 95 -11.88 17.48 8.86
N GLY A 96 -12.61 18.15 9.76
CA GLY A 96 -13.30 19.40 9.51
C GLY A 96 -12.59 20.53 10.24
N GLY A 97 -11.54 21.10 9.63
CA GLY A 97 -10.87 22.29 10.16
C GLY A 97 -11.81 23.49 10.14
N ARG A 98 -11.84 24.25 11.23
CA ARG A 98 -12.52 25.55 11.27
C ARG A 98 -11.76 26.53 10.38
N ASP A 99 -12.46 27.35 9.62
CA ASP A 99 -11.86 28.51 8.98
C ASP A 99 -11.32 29.44 10.08
N ILE A 100 -9.99 29.60 10.13
CA ILE A 100 -9.27 30.39 11.13
C ILE A 100 -9.49 31.91 10.99
N SER A 101 -10.25 32.35 9.98
CA SER A 101 -10.56 33.76 9.74
C SER A 101 -11.82 34.27 10.47
N ASP A 102 -12.66 33.40 11.02
CA ASP A 102 -13.89 33.81 11.70
C ASP A 102 -13.67 34.03 13.21
N THR A 103 -13.68 35.31 13.64
CA THR A 103 -13.35 35.76 15.00
C THR A 103 -14.58 36.08 15.87
N ARG A 104 -15.80 35.65 15.48
CA ARG A 104 -17.00 35.90 16.29
C ARG A 104 -17.23 34.81 17.36
N PRO A 105 -17.31 35.16 18.66
CA PRO A 105 -17.67 34.22 19.69
C PRO A 105 -19.20 34.05 19.74
N GLY A 106 -19.67 32.90 19.30
CA GLY A 106 -21.06 32.45 19.51
C GLY A 106 -21.89 32.35 18.23
N ALA A 107 -22.52 31.18 18.08
CA ALA A 107 -23.50 30.81 17.05
C ALA A 107 -22.97 30.76 15.60
N GLY A 108 -22.07 29.81 15.33
CA GLY A 108 -21.93 29.26 13.98
C GLY A 108 -23.15 28.39 13.67
N ALA A 109 -24.14 28.94 12.95
CA ALA A 109 -25.21 28.16 12.37
C ALA A 109 -24.59 27.07 11.48
N MET A 110 -24.98 25.82 11.72
CA MET A 110 -24.65 24.70 10.83
C MET A 110 -25.42 24.89 9.52
N THR A 111 -24.91 25.71 8.61
CA THR A 111 -25.27 25.60 7.20
C THR A 111 -24.34 24.59 6.56
N GLN A 112 -24.55 23.31 6.88
CA GLN A 112 -24.31 22.27 5.90
C GLN A 112 -25.50 22.33 4.94
N PRO A 113 -25.31 22.55 3.63
CA PRO A 113 -26.15 21.85 2.68
C PRO A 113 -26.00 20.37 3.06
N ASN A 114 -27.08 19.70 3.45
CA ASN A 114 -27.12 18.25 3.55
C ASN A 114 -26.79 17.68 2.15
N ALA A 115 -25.51 17.62 1.80
CA ALA A 115 -25.03 16.65 0.86
C ALA A 115 -25.15 15.33 1.62
N PRO A 116 -26.03 14.39 1.20
CA PRO A 116 -26.09 13.11 1.85
C PRO A 116 -24.68 12.53 1.87
N THR A 117 -24.17 12.26 3.06
CA THR A 117 -22.96 11.49 3.31
C THR A 117 -23.18 10.11 2.72
N ALA A 118 -22.98 9.99 1.42
CA ALA A 118 -22.74 8.74 0.76
C ALA A 118 -21.39 8.26 1.29
N GLN A 119 -21.43 7.54 2.42
CA GLN A 119 -20.45 6.49 2.65
C GLN A 119 -20.29 5.77 1.30
N PRO A 120 -19.08 5.49 0.81
CA PRO A 120 -18.93 4.55 -0.27
C PRO A 120 -19.41 3.20 0.28
N ALA A 121 -20.72 2.96 0.17
CA ALA A 121 -21.29 1.65 0.37
C ALA A 121 -20.52 0.77 -0.59
N THR A 122 -19.72 -0.16 -0.06
CA THR A 122 -19.17 -1.27 -0.84
C THR A 122 -20.37 -1.82 -1.58
N PRO A 123 -20.44 -1.64 -2.92
CA PRO A 123 -21.70 -1.83 -3.61
C PRO A 123 -22.07 -3.31 -3.47
N GLN A 124 -23.09 -3.58 -2.66
CA GLN A 124 -23.49 -4.94 -2.36
C GLN A 124 -24.06 -5.55 -3.64
N PRO A 125 -23.59 -6.74 -4.07
CA PRO A 125 -24.08 -7.36 -5.28
C PRO A 125 -25.59 -7.56 -5.19
N ALA A 126 -26.32 -7.09 -6.19
CA ALA A 126 -27.76 -7.25 -6.26
C ALA A 126 -28.13 -8.75 -6.22
N PRO A 127 -29.21 -9.16 -5.53
CA PRO A 127 -29.61 -10.58 -5.44
C PRO A 127 -29.76 -11.26 -6.80
N GLU A 128 -30.25 -10.53 -7.81
CA GLU A 128 -30.37 -11.04 -9.19
C GLU A 128 -29.00 -11.36 -9.82
N ASP A 129 -28.01 -10.49 -9.61
CA ASP A 129 -26.67 -10.71 -10.14
C ASP A 129 -26.04 -11.95 -9.51
N GLN A 130 -26.24 -12.15 -8.20
CA GLN A 130 -25.75 -13.35 -7.52
C GLN A 130 -26.37 -14.63 -8.11
N GLN A 131 -27.67 -14.62 -8.41
CA GLN A 131 -28.34 -15.76 -9.04
C GLN A 131 -27.80 -16.05 -10.43
N ARG A 132 -27.61 -15.03 -11.27
CA ARG A 132 -27.03 -15.18 -12.63
C ARG A 132 -25.60 -15.73 -12.56
N LEU A 133 -24.77 -15.20 -11.67
CA LEU A 133 -23.39 -15.69 -11.50
C LEU A 133 -23.34 -17.11 -10.95
N GLN A 134 -24.29 -17.49 -10.08
CA GLN A 134 -24.40 -18.87 -9.58
C GLN A 134 -24.83 -19.84 -10.69
N GLN A 135 -25.77 -19.45 -11.56
CA GLN A 135 -26.14 -20.24 -12.73
C GLN A 135 -24.96 -20.40 -13.70
N LEU A 136 -24.23 -19.31 -13.97
CA LEU A 136 -23.02 -19.36 -14.79
C LEU A 136 -21.96 -20.27 -14.19
N LYS A 137 -21.74 -20.20 -12.86
CA LYS A 137 -20.83 -21.10 -12.14
C LYS A 137 -21.23 -22.56 -12.36
N GLN A 138 -22.50 -22.91 -12.14
CA GLN A 138 -22.99 -24.28 -12.32
C GLN A 138 -22.80 -24.76 -13.76
N LYS A 139 -23.11 -23.91 -14.75
CA LYS A 139 -22.92 -24.23 -16.16
C LYS A 139 -21.44 -24.47 -16.50
N LEU A 140 -20.55 -23.62 -16.02
CA LEU A 140 -19.10 -23.78 -16.24
C LEU A 140 -18.56 -25.04 -15.55
N THR A 141 -18.99 -25.32 -14.32
CA THR A 141 -18.64 -26.58 -13.63
C THR A 141 -19.10 -27.78 -14.43
N ALA A 142 -20.36 -27.79 -14.89
CA ALA A 142 -20.89 -28.87 -15.72
C ALA A 142 -20.11 -29.01 -17.04
N LEU A 143 -19.75 -27.90 -17.67
CA LEU A 143 -18.95 -27.89 -18.90
C LEU A 143 -17.56 -28.52 -18.67
N ILE A 144 -16.90 -28.18 -17.55
CA ILE A 144 -15.61 -28.78 -17.16
C ILE A 144 -15.75 -30.28 -16.91
N GLU A 145 -16.84 -30.71 -16.27
CA GLU A 145 -17.06 -32.12 -15.95
C GLU A 145 -17.39 -32.97 -17.17
N HIS A 146 -18.23 -32.47 -18.08
CA HIS A 146 -18.78 -33.25 -19.20
C HIS A 146 -17.94 -33.18 -20.47
N VAL A 147 -17.12 -32.15 -20.65
CA VAL A 147 -16.23 -32.04 -21.81
C VAL A 147 -14.90 -32.73 -21.50
N PRO A 148 -14.55 -33.86 -22.15
CA PRO A 148 -13.32 -34.60 -21.83
C PRO A 148 -12.05 -33.75 -21.94
N ALA A 149 -12.04 -32.83 -22.91
CA ALA A 149 -10.94 -31.91 -23.13
C ALA A 149 -10.73 -30.90 -21.99
N LEU A 150 -11.72 -30.68 -21.11
CA LEU A 150 -11.60 -29.83 -19.92
C LEU A 150 -11.45 -30.65 -18.65
N ASN A 151 -12.15 -31.79 -18.56
CA ASN A 151 -12.13 -32.66 -17.39
C ASN A 151 -10.69 -33.11 -17.05
N ALA A 152 -9.87 -33.40 -18.07
CA ALA A 152 -8.46 -33.74 -17.92
C ALA A 152 -7.60 -32.66 -17.23
N TYR A 153 -8.09 -31.42 -17.16
CA TYR A 153 -7.45 -30.25 -16.57
C TYR A 153 -8.25 -29.61 -15.45
N LYS A 154 -9.27 -30.28 -14.91
CA LYS A 154 -10.14 -29.74 -13.85
C LYS A 154 -9.36 -29.22 -12.63
N ASP A 155 -8.26 -29.88 -12.26
CA ASP A 155 -7.45 -29.51 -11.09
C ASP A 155 -6.69 -28.19 -11.30
N GLN A 156 -6.55 -27.74 -12.55
CA GLN A 156 -5.93 -26.46 -12.92
C GLN A 156 -6.96 -25.33 -13.09
N ILE A 157 -8.27 -25.63 -13.00
CA ILE A 157 -9.34 -24.66 -13.17
C ILE A 157 -10.05 -24.48 -11.84
N ARG A 158 -10.05 -23.26 -11.30
CA ARG A 158 -10.73 -22.91 -10.06
C ARG A 158 -11.82 -21.89 -10.34
N ILE A 159 -13.02 -22.15 -9.83
CA ILE A 159 -14.16 -21.24 -9.99
C ILE A 159 -14.71 -20.86 -8.62
N SER A 160 -14.68 -19.57 -8.30
CA SER A 160 -15.15 -19.03 -7.02
C SER A 160 -16.01 -17.78 -7.25
N ILE A 161 -17.00 -17.58 -6.39
CA ILE A 161 -17.75 -16.33 -6.34
C ILE A 161 -17.03 -15.42 -5.35
N THR A 162 -16.77 -14.19 -5.76
CA THR A 162 -16.14 -13.13 -4.97
C THR A 162 -17.10 -11.96 -4.81
N ALA A 163 -16.73 -10.97 -3.99
CA ALA A 163 -17.50 -9.74 -3.84
C ALA A 163 -17.62 -8.95 -5.16
N GLU A 164 -16.68 -9.12 -6.09
CA GLU A 164 -16.65 -8.41 -7.37
C GLU A 164 -17.37 -9.19 -8.50
N GLY A 165 -17.66 -10.48 -8.31
CA GLY A 165 -18.35 -11.30 -9.31
C GLY A 165 -17.92 -12.77 -9.32
N LEU A 166 -17.91 -13.40 -10.49
CA LEU A 166 -17.46 -14.79 -10.66
C LEU A 166 -16.01 -14.81 -11.16
N ARG A 167 -15.11 -15.39 -10.36
CA ARG A 167 -13.69 -15.53 -10.68
C ARG A 167 -13.39 -16.93 -11.18
N ILE A 168 -12.76 -17.00 -12.34
CA ILE A 168 -12.27 -18.23 -12.98
C ILE A 168 -10.75 -18.12 -13.05
N GLU A 169 -10.04 -18.97 -12.32
CA GLU A 169 -8.58 -18.99 -12.32
C GLU A 169 -8.07 -20.25 -13.04
N ILE A 170 -7.13 -20.04 -13.95
CA ILE A 170 -6.41 -21.12 -14.61
C ILE A 170 -4.98 -21.08 -14.08
N VAL A 171 -4.64 -22.06 -13.25
CA VAL A 171 -3.37 -22.12 -12.52
C VAL A 171 -2.35 -23.01 -13.20
N ASP A 172 -1.09 -22.61 -13.07
CA ASP A 172 0.02 -23.39 -13.57
C ASP A 172 0.40 -24.56 -12.64
N SER A 173 1.06 -25.57 -13.20
CA SER A 173 1.61 -26.68 -12.43
C SER A 173 2.99 -27.08 -12.95
N GLN A 174 3.88 -27.61 -12.09
CA GLN A 174 5.23 -28.01 -12.52
C GLN A 174 5.24 -28.99 -13.70
N LYS A 175 4.30 -29.94 -13.70
CA LYS A 175 4.24 -30.98 -14.72
C LYS A 175 3.54 -30.54 -16.00
N ARG A 176 2.71 -29.49 -15.92
CA ARG A 176 1.88 -29.01 -17.02
C ARG A 176 1.85 -27.49 -16.98
N PRO A 177 2.86 -26.83 -17.59
CA PRO A 177 2.91 -25.38 -17.62
C PRO A 177 1.88 -24.81 -18.62
N MET A 178 1.16 -23.72 -18.35
CA MET A 178 0.16 -23.08 -19.21
C MET A 178 0.83 -22.23 -20.29
N PHE A 179 1.97 -21.66 -19.94
CA PHE A 179 2.84 -20.92 -20.84
C PHE A 179 4.17 -21.66 -20.97
N ALA A 180 4.83 -21.58 -22.12
CA ALA A 180 6.21 -22.02 -22.19
C ALA A 180 7.09 -21.18 -21.23
N LEU A 181 8.18 -21.76 -20.73
CA LEU A 181 9.13 -21.09 -19.83
C LEU A 181 9.59 -19.77 -20.45
N GLY A 182 9.48 -18.70 -19.67
CA GLY A 182 9.82 -17.34 -20.10
C GLY A 182 9.05 -16.83 -21.33
N SER A 183 7.92 -17.45 -21.68
CA SER A 183 7.14 -17.12 -22.87
C SER A 183 5.73 -16.65 -22.52
N THR A 184 5.13 -15.96 -23.48
CA THR A 184 3.73 -15.53 -23.52
C THR A 184 2.89 -16.42 -24.43
N ARG A 185 3.49 -17.44 -25.03
CA ARG A 185 2.80 -18.43 -25.85
C ARG A 185 2.08 -19.44 -24.95
N LEU A 186 0.76 -19.49 -25.09
CA LEU A 186 -0.09 -20.50 -24.46
C LEU A 186 0.23 -21.90 -25.01
N GLN A 187 0.22 -22.88 -24.12
CA GLN A 187 0.27 -24.29 -24.51
C GLN A 187 -1.08 -24.74 -25.11
N PRO A 188 -1.08 -25.79 -25.97
CA PRO A 188 -2.29 -26.23 -26.66
C PRO A 188 -3.48 -26.50 -25.73
N TYR A 189 -3.26 -27.13 -24.58
CA TYR A 189 -4.34 -27.41 -23.64
C TYR A 189 -4.95 -26.13 -23.04
N ALA A 190 -4.14 -25.11 -22.77
CA ALA A 190 -4.62 -23.84 -22.23
C ALA A 190 -5.44 -23.07 -23.27
N VAL A 191 -5.02 -23.14 -24.53
CA VAL A 191 -5.82 -22.62 -25.66
C VAL A 191 -7.18 -23.31 -25.69
N THR A 192 -7.23 -24.64 -25.56
CA THR A 192 -8.49 -25.40 -25.52
C THR A 192 -9.38 -24.99 -24.34
N ILE A 193 -8.81 -24.84 -23.14
CA ILE A 193 -9.57 -24.40 -21.95
C ILE A 193 -10.19 -23.02 -22.20
N LEU A 194 -9.37 -22.06 -22.62
CA LEU A 194 -9.82 -20.69 -22.86
C LEU A 194 -10.83 -20.62 -24.01
N SER A 195 -10.65 -21.40 -25.07
CA SER A 195 -11.59 -21.38 -26.19
C SER A 195 -12.97 -21.94 -25.80
N GLN A 196 -13.01 -23.00 -24.98
CA GLN A 196 -14.27 -23.60 -24.52
C GLN A 196 -15.00 -22.70 -23.51
N ILE A 197 -14.25 -22.04 -22.62
CA ILE A 197 -14.82 -21.08 -21.68
C ILE A 197 -15.33 -19.83 -22.41
N GLY A 198 -14.63 -19.38 -23.46
CA GLY A 198 -14.96 -18.17 -24.21
C GLY A 198 -16.41 -18.10 -24.68
N GLY A 199 -16.94 -19.19 -25.24
CA GLY A 199 -18.34 -19.26 -25.67
C GLY A 199 -19.35 -19.19 -24.52
N ALA A 200 -19.08 -19.88 -23.41
CA ALA A 200 -19.97 -19.90 -22.23
C ALA A 200 -20.06 -18.52 -21.54
N LEU A 201 -19.03 -17.69 -21.65
CA LEU A 201 -19.04 -16.34 -21.08
C LEU A 201 -20.07 -15.42 -21.74
N ASN A 202 -20.57 -15.75 -22.94
CA ASN A 202 -21.55 -14.95 -23.65
C ASN A 202 -22.99 -15.10 -23.16
N ASP A 203 -23.26 -16.08 -22.29
CA ASP A 203 -24.60 -16.35 -21.74
C ASP A 203 -25.08 -15.26 -20.78
N VAL A 204 -24.14 -14.49 -20.23
CA VAL A 204 -24.43 -13.35 -19.35
C VAL A 204 -24.05 -12.06 -20.07
N GLU A 205 -24.65 -10.94 -19.67
CA GLU A 205 -24.31 -9.62 -20.24
C GLU A 205 -23.10 -8.97 -19.56
N ASN A 206 -22.72 -9.49 -18.39
CA ASN A 206 -21.64 -8.97 -17.55
C ASN A 206 -20.30 -8.79 -18.29
N HIS A 207 -19.64 -7.68 -18.02
CA HIS A 207 -18.29 -7.39 -18.51
C HIS A 207 -17.21 -8.21 -17.81
N ILE A 208 -16.05 -8.31 -18.45
CA ILE A 208 -14.95 -9.19 -18.06
C ILE A 208 -13.67 -8.39 -17.84
N SER A 209 -12.99 -8.68 -16.73
CA SER A 209 -11.62 -8.26 -16.46
C SER A 209 -10.71 -9.48 -16.54
N ILE A 210 -9.61 -9.39 -17.27
CA ILE A 210 -8.60 -10.45 -17.34
C ILE A 210 -7.33 -9.96 -16.63
N ALA A 211 -6.80 -10.74 -15.70
CA ALA A 211 -5.55 -10.45 -15.01
C ALA A 211 -4.55 -11.60 -15.20
N GLY A 212 -3.30 -11.24 -15.45
CA GLY A 212 -2.17 -12.17 -15.45
C GLY A 212 -1.37 -12.03 -14.15
N HIS A 213 -0.93 -13.17 -13.63
CA HIS A 213 -0.05 -13.25 -12.46
C HIS A 213 1.16 -14.12 -12.79
N THR A 214 2.29 -13.78 -12.19
CA THR A 214 3.53 -14.55 -12.22
C THR A 214 3.91 -14.97 -10.80
N ASP A 215 4.90 -15.85 -10.70
CA ASP A 215 5.62 -16.14 -9.47
C ASP A 215 6.68 -15.06 -9.20
N ASP A 216 7.26 -15.12 -8.01
CA ASP A 216 8.32 -14.22 -7.53
C ASP A 216 9.70 -14.54 -8.13
N VAL A 217 9.80 -15.55 -9.00
CA VAL A 217 11.06 -15.89 -9.68
C VAL A 217 11.43 -14.73 -10.62
N PRO A 218 12.58 -14.06 -10.44
CA PRO A 218 12.94 -12.91 -11.24
C PRO A 218 13.10 -13.29 -12.72
N TYR A 219 12.46 -12.51 -13.60
CA TYR A 219 12.72 -12.61 -15.02
C TYR A 219 14.07 -11.97 -15.34
N GLY A 220 14.86 -12.60 -16.22
CA GLY A 220 16.26 -12.23 -16.48
C GLY A 220 16.49 -10.90 -17.23
N GLY A 221 15.52 -10.00 -17.27
CA GLY A 221 15.62 -8.71 -17.97
C GLY A 221 16.26 -7.57 -17.19
N GLY A 222 16.40 -7.69 -15.86
CA GLY A 222 16.88 -6.59 -14.99
C GLY A 222 15.80 -5.53 -14.71
N GLU A 223 16.13 -4.53 -13.88
CA GLU A 223 15.16 -3.50 -13.40
C GLU A 223 14.62 -2.59 -14.51
N ASP A 224 15.44 -2.26 -15.52
CA ASP A 224 15.05 -1.41 -16.66
C ASP A 224 14.53 -2.21 -17.87
N GLY A 225 14.50 -3.55 -17.76
CA GLY A 225 14.22 -4.45 -18.86
C GLY A 225 12.85 -5.11 -18.80
N TYR A 226 12.73 -6.25 -19.47
CA TYR A 226 11.51 -7.05 -19.44
C TYR A 226 11.41 -7.76 -18.08
N THR A 227 10.34 -7.47 -17.34
CA THR A 227 10.11 -8.00 -16.00
C THR A 227 8.85 -8.85 -15.94
N ASN A 228 8.51 -9.29 -14.73
CA ASN A 228 7.25 -9.96 -14.45
C ASN A 228 6.02 -9.07 -14.73
N TRP A 229 6.18 -7.74 -14.79
CA TRP A 229 5.11 -6.81 -15.17
C TRP A 229 4.73 -6.94 -16.65
N GLU A 230 5.72 -6.91 -17.54
CA GLU A 230 5.50 -7.11 -18.99
C GLU A 230 4.97 -8.53 -19.23
N LEU A 231 5.59 -9.53 -18.60
CA LEU A 231 5.22 -10.93 -18.75
C LEU A 231 3.76 -11.19 -18.36
N SER A 232 3.35 -10.70 -17.19
CA SER A 232 1.98 -10.88 -16.69
C SER A 232 0.95 -10.20 -17.60
N SER A 233 1.24 -8.98 -18.07
CA SER A 233 0.38 -8.21 -18.98
C SER A 233 0.24 -8.87 -20.35
N GLU A 234 1.32 -9.37 -20.93
CA GLU A 234 1.32 -10.04 -22.22
C GLU A 234 0.63 -11.42 -22.16
N ARG A 235 0.81 -12.16 -21.06
CA ARG A 235 0.10 -13.41 -20.79
C ARG A 235 -1.40 -13.21 -20.65
N ALA A 236 -1.83 -12.15 -19.96
CA ALA A 236 -3.23 -11.77 -19.88
C ALA A 236 -3.82 -11.47 -21.27
N ASN A 237 -3.07 -10.78 -22.12
CA ASN A 237 -3.46 -10.51 -23.51
C ASN A 237 -3.47 -11.78 -24.39
N ALA A 238 -2.57 -12.73 -24.17
CA ALA A 238 -2.61 -14.03 -24.84
C ALA A 238 -3.90 -14.79 -24.48
N ALA A 239 -4.29 -14.76 -23.20
CA ALA A 239 -5.54 -15.35 -22.76
C ALA A 239 -6.76 -14.66 -23.36
N ARG A 240 -6.77 -13.32 -23.40
CA ARG A 240 -7.80 -12.52 -24.09
C ARG A 240 -7.99 -12.97 -25.54
N ARG A 241 -6.89 -13.11 -26.30
CA ARG A 241 -6.96 -13.56 -27.70
C ARG A 241 -7.57 -14.96 -27.81
N ALA A 242 -7.16 -15.89 -26.96
CA ALA A 242 -7.70 -17.26 -26.96
C ALA A 242 -9.20 -17.31 -26.61
N LEU A 243 -9.67 -16.49 -25.66
CA LEU A 243 -11.09 -16.37 -25.32
C LEU A 243 -11.91 -15.84 -26.51
N VAL A 244 -11.41 -14.80 -27.19
CA VAL A 244 -12.07 -14.22 -28.38
C VAL A 244 -12.11 -15.23 -29.52
N THR A 245 -11.02 -15.96 -29.78
CA THR A 245 -11.01 -17.06 -30.75
C THR A 245 -12.01 -18.16 -30.38
N GLY A 246 -12.24 -18.38 -29.08
CA GLY A 246 -13.29 -19.26 -28.53
C GLY A 246 -14.71 -18.74 -28.67
N GLY A 247 -14.90 -17.57 -29.26
CA GLY A 247 -16.21 -16.96 -29.49
C GLY A 247 -16.64 -15.94 -28.42
N MET A 248 -15.81 -15.62 -27.42
CA MET A 248 -16.13 -14.54 -26.48
C MET A 248 -16.28 -13.22 -27.25
N ARG A 249 -17.41 -12.53 -27.09
CA ARG A 249 -17.61 -11.23 -27.75
C ARG A 249 -16.63 -10.19 -27.19
N LEU A 250 -16.06 -9.36 -28.07
CA LEU A 250 -15.00 -8.42 -27.69
C LEU A 250 -15.52 -7.23 -26.87
N ASP A 251 -16.77 -6.83 -27.07
CA ASP A 251 -17.48 -5.78 -26.31
C ASP A 251 -17.59 -6.10 -24.81
N LYS A 252 -17.54 -7.38 -24.44
CA LYS A 252 -17.52 -7.80 -23.04
C LYS A 252 -16.22 -7.46 -22.30
N LEU A 253 -15.11 -7.29 -23.01
CA LEU A 253 -13.82 -7.03 -22.38
C LEU A 253 -13.76 -5.59 -21.89
N LEU A 254 -13.61 -5.41 -20.58
CA LEU A 254 -13.50 -4.09 -19.98
C LEU A 254 -12.04 -3.70 -19.70
N GLN A 255 -11.23 -4.65 -19.22
CA GLN A 255 -9.83 -4.39 -18.86
C GLN A 255 -8.96 -5.64 -18.93
N VAL A 256 -7.67 -5.41 -19.19
CA VAL A 256 -6.60 -6.41 -19.10
C VAL A 256 -5.53 -5.87 -18.14
N ARG A 257 -5.13 -6.66 -17.15
CA ARG A 257 -4.18 -6.26 -16.11
C ARG A 257 -3.01 -7.24 -16.04
N GLY A 258 -1.80 -6.73 -15.85
CA GLY A 258 -0.65 -7.52 -15.38
C GLY A 258 -0.39 -7.18 -13.92
N LEU A 259 -0.35 -8.20 -13.06
CA LEU A 259 -0.16 -8.04 -11.62
C LEU A 259 1.18 -8.60 -11.13
N ALA A 260 2.05 -9.08 -12.03
CA ALA A 260 3.32 -9.70 -11.67
C ALA A 260 3.14 -10.68 -10.49
N ASP A 261 4.02 -10.57 -9.49
CA ASP A 261 4.09 -11.36 -8.25
C ASP A 261 3.37 -10.71 -7.05
N VAL A 262 2.77 -9.52 -7.20
CA VAL A 262 2.26 -8.71 -6.07
C VAL A 262 1.06 -9.32 -5.33
N GLN A 263 0.42 -10.34 -5.92
CA GLN A 263 -0.73 -11.03 -5.35
C GLN A 263 -0.53 -12.55 -5.39
N PRO A 264 0.32 -13.12 -4.53
CA PRO A 264 0.45 -14.57 -4.39
C PRO A 264 -0.83 -15.16 -3.78
N LEU A 265 -1.07 -16.46 -4.02
CA LEU A 265 -2.17 -17.17 -3.37
C LEU A 265 -1.88 -17.32 -1.86
N GLN A 266 -2.88 -17.06 -1.01
CA GLN A 266 -2.71 -17.14 0.45
C GLN A 266 -2.27 -18.54 0.90
N GLY A 267 -1.29 -18.58 1.81
CA GLY A 267 -0.76 -19.83 2.37
C GLY A 267 0.13 -20.63 1.42
N ASN A 268 0.52 -20.06 0.28
CA ASN A 268 1.37 -20.69 -0.71
C ASN A 268 2.79 -20.07 -0.69
N ASP A 269 3.80 -20.85 -1.09
CA ASP A 269 5.14 -20.32 -1.33
C ASP A 269 5.07 -19.25 -2.45
N PRO A 270 5.65 -18.04 -2.30
CA PRO A 270 5.72 -17.04 -3.36
C PRO A 270 6.31 -17.56 -4.69
N ASN A 271 7.19 -18.55 -4.63
CA ASN A 271 7.81 -19.18 -5.80
C ASN A 271 6.99 -20.35 -6.36
N ALA A 272 5.84 -20.66 -5.77
CA ALA A 272 5.03 -21.78 -6.22
C ALA A 272 4.48 -21.55 -7.63
N PRO A 273 4.50 -22.57 -8.50
CA PRO A 273 3.93 -22.52 -9.85
C PRO A 273 2.49 -22.03 -9.90
N THR A 274 1.68 -22.37 -8.90
CA THR A 274 0.28 -21.97 -8.81
C THR A 274 0.09 -20.45 -8.74
N ASN A 275 1.12 -19.67 -8.41
CA ASN A 275 1.09 -18.20 -8.49
C ASN A 275 1.11 -17.71 -9.95
N ARG A 276 1.71 -18.47 -10.88
CA ARG A 276 1.57 -18.26 -12.32
C ARG A 276 0.17 -18.67 -12.73
N ARG A 277 -0.71 -17.70 -12.96
CA ARG A 277 -2.11 -17.95 -13.26
C ARG A 277 -2.73 -16.84 -14.10
N ILE A 278 -3.80 -17.19 -14.81
CA ILE A 278 -4.68 -16.22 -15.43
C ILE A 278 -5.98 -16.19 -14.63
N SER A 279 -6.41 -14.99 -14.23
CA SER A 279 -7.66 -14.75 -13.55
C SER A 279 -8.63 -14.06 -14.50
N ILE A 280 -9.80 -14.65 -14.71
CA ILE A 280 -10.89 -14.08 -15.50
C ILE A 280 -12.01 -13.76 -14.52
N LEU A 281 -12.31 -12.47 -14.37
CA LEU A 281 -13.38 -11.99 -13.50
C LEU A 281 -14.56 -11.56 -14.36
N VAL A 282 -15.68 -12.27 -14.22
CA VAL A 282 -16.98 -11.84 -14.72
C VAL A 282 -17.58 -10.90 -13.67
N MET A 283 -17.58 -9.60 -13.96
CA MET A 283 -17.90 -8.56 -12.98
C MET A 283 -19.41 -8.49 -12.71
N ASN A 284 -19.79 -8.37 -11.45
CA ASN A 284 -21.16 -7.97 -11.10
C ASN A 284 -21.37 -6.49 -11.44
N ARG A 285 -22.63 -6.03 -11.40
CA ARG A 285 -22.98 -4.66 -11.76
C ARG A 285 -22.31 -3.61 -10.84
N ALA A 286 -22.12 -3.97 -9.58
CA ALA A 286 -21.46 -3.16 -8.57
C ALA A 286 -19.99 -2.87 -8.93
N ALA A 287 -19.22 -3.90 -9.27
CA ALA A 287 -17.82 -3.80 -9.68
C ALA A 287 -17.66 -3.09 -11.02
N GLU A 288 -18.57 -3.36 -11.97
CA GLU A 288 -18.59 -2.67 -13.26
C GLU A 288 -18.83 -1.16 -13.10
N GLN A 289 -19.80 -0.77 -12.26
CA GLN A 289 -20.04 0.64 -11.96
C GLN A 289 -18.85 1.30 -11.28
N ALA A 290 -18.19 0.62 -10.35
CA ALA A 290 -16.98 1.13 -9.70
C ALA A 290 -15.89 1.43 -10.73
N PHE A 291 -15.64 0.51 -11.67
CA PHE A 291 -14.68 0.72 -12.76
C PHE A 291 -14.98 1.98 -13.59
N PHE A 292 -16.24 2.19 -13.99
CA PHE A 292 -16.60 3.37 -14.78
C PHE A 292 -16.56 4.69 -14.00
N ARG A 293 -16.75 4.64 -12.67
CA ARG A 293 -16.57 5.82 -11.80
C ARG A 293 -15.10 6.20 -11.70
N ASP A 294 -14.23 5.22 -11.47
CA ASP A 294 -12.78 5.44 -11.35
C ASP A 294 -12.16 5.93 -12.66
N GLY A 295 -12.67 5.45 -13.80
CA GLY A 295 -12.24 5.87 -15.15
C GLY A 295 -12.68 7.28 -15.57
N GLY A 296 -13.18 8.10 -14.65
CA GLY A 296 -13.46 9.53 -14.90
C GLY A 296 -14.69 9.81 -15.78
N ARG A 297 -15.46 8.78 -16.17
CA ARG A 297 -16.66 8.97 -17.01
C ARG A 297 -17.81 9.68 -16.27
N ALA A 298 -17.69 9.79 -14.95
CA ALA A 298 -18.66 10.46 -14.07
C ALA A 298 -18.26 11.89 -13.65
N THR A 299 -17.05 12.35 -13.98
CA THR A 299 -16.55 13.68 -13.64
C THR A 299 -16.33 14.48 -14.92
N SER A 300 -17.07 15.59 -15.09
CA SER A 300 -16.75 16.60 -16.10
C SER A 300 -15.28 16.99 -15.94
N ILE A 301 -14.47 16.76 -16.98
CA ILE A 301 -13.10 17.28 -17.04
C ILE A 301 -13.22 18.81 -16.91
N ASP A 302 -12.62 19.37 -15.86
CA ASP A 302 -12.56 20.81 -15.68
C ASP A 302 -11.50 21.38 -16.63
N ASP A 303 -11.92 21.70 -17.85
CA ASP A 303 -11.07 22.30 -18.89
C ASP A 303 -10.63 23.75 -18.55
N SER A 304 -11.06 24.29 -17.40
CA SER A 304 -10.91 25.71 -17.05
C SER A 304 -9.54 26.06 -16.46
N ALA A 305 -8.69 25.09 -16.16
CA ALA A 305 -7.37 25.33 -15.56
C ALA A 305 -6.27 24.52 -16.27
N PRO A 306 -5.41 25.15 -17.11
CA PRO A 306 -4.24 24.45 -17.62
C PRO A 306 -3.32 24.06 -16.45
N ALA A 307 -2.82 22.82 -16.43
CA ALA A 307 -1.86 22.32 -15.44
C ALA A 307 -0.48 23.04 -15.44
N ALA A 308 -0.34 24.08 -16.27
CA ALA A 308 0.93 24.68 -16.66
C ALA A 308 1.54 25.73 -15.71
N PRO A 309 0.83 26.51 -14.86
CA PRO A 309 1.51 27.58 -14.15
C PRO A 309 2.39 27.05 -12.99
N ALA A 310 2.11 25.85 -12.46
CA ALA A 310 2.83 25.30 -11.31
C ALA A 310 4.10 24.49 -11.66
N LEU A 311 4.25 24.02 -12.91
CA LEU A 311 5.40 23.20 -13.31
C LEU A 311 6.61 24.01 -13.77
N GLN A 312 6.43 25.30 -14.10
CA GLN A 312 7.54 26.16 -14.57
C GLN A 312 8.50 26.56 -13.45
N ASP A 313 8.04 26.65 -12.20
CA ASP A 313 8.90 27.00 -11.06
C ASP A 313 9.79 25.83 -10.57
N ALA A 314 9.44 24.59 -10.94
CA ALA A 314 10.16 23.38 -10.52
C ALA A 314 11.37 23.04 -11.42
N VAL A 315 11.46 23.64 -12.62
CA VAL A 315 12.54 23.38 -13.59
C VAL A 315 13.44 24.61 -13.70
N LYS A 316 14.14 24.96 -12.62
CA LYS A 316 15.29 25.88 -12.72
C LYS A 316 16.52 25.07 -13.18
N PRO A 317 17.13 25.36 -14.35
CA PRO A 317 18.32 24.66 -14.77
C PRO A 317 19.46 24.96 -13.79
N VAL A 318 20.08 23.90 -13.25
CA VAL A 318 21.31 24.01 -12.46
C VAL A 318 22.39 24.58 -13.38
N ALA A 319 22.81 25.83 -13.12
CA ALA A 319 23.86 26.48 -13.89
C ALA A 319 25.19 25.73 -13.68
N MET A 320 25.67 25.03 -14.71
CA MET A 320 27.04 24.52 -14.76
C MET A 320 28.00 25.71 -14.67
N ARG A 321 28.72 25.83 -13.55
CA ARG A 321 29.88 26.72 -13.42
C ARG A 321 30.94 26.30 -14.45
N ARG A 322 31.10 27.08 -15.51
CA ARG A 322 32.24 26.96 -16.43
C ARG A 322 33.54 27.16 -15.65
N ALA A 323 34.41 26.16 -15.68
CA ALA A 323 35.77 26.23 -15.18
C ALA A 323 36.50 27.41 -15.84
N GLY A 324 37.15 28.24 -15.01
CA GLY A 324 37.95 29.36 -15.43
C GLY A 324 39.13 28.90 -16.29
N ARG A 325 39.28 29.54 -17.45
CA ARG A 325 40.50 29.55 -18.25
C ARG A 325 41.51 30.42 -17.51
N VAL A 326 42.61 29.84 -17.06
CA VAL A 326 43.80 30.60 -16.66
C VAL A 326 44.84 30.41 -17.75
N SER A 327 45.27 31.55 -18.28
CA SER A 327 46.31 31.74 -19.29
C SER A 327 47.69 31.29 -18.83
#